data_AF-A0A522B8A2-F1
#
_entry.id   AF-A0A522B8A2-F1
#
_cell.length_a   1.000
_cell.length_b   1.000
_cell.length_c   1.000
_cell.angle_alpha   90.00
_cell.angle_beta   90.00
_cell.angle_gamma   90.00
#
_symmetry.space_group_name_H-M   'P 1'
#
loop_
_entity.id
_entity.type
_entity.pdbx_description
1 polymer ?
#
loop_
_entity_poly.entity_id
_entity_poly.type
_entity_poly.pdbx_seq_one_letter_code
_entity_poly.pdbx_strand_id
1 'polypeptide(L)'
;MKRRILFLAALVVVIAAACGSSSTPSPSPSPSPSPGPARSVTELKLALISTYGPLWYCDPDFYPIQRQDELQSAKERWAEVTADAAAFKAIADVAGLDPTGPFTDEQRLTLYRSWKVVQAIALDPIGNDTYRFDYLAQPKAGGAEGTRTGGTIRADGSITVEQQAPATEPICPICLARGTLIETPSGGVPVEDLRIGDPVWTLDASGRRIEGTVIALGSTEAPVNHRVVHLTLADGRTVTASPGHPLADGRRIGELRVGDPVDGSVVASASSIAYDGARTFDLVVSGPTGTYLVDGIPLGSTLRP
;
A
#
# COMPACT_ATOMS: atom_id res chain seq x y z
N MET A 1 -34.96 59.29 -79.54
CA MET A 1 -34.91 60.71 -79.96
C MET A 1 -33.98 61.46 -79.02
N LYS A 2 -33.01 62.24 -79.58
CA LYS A 2 -32.36 63.47 -79.05
C LYS A 2 -31.76 63.41 -77.62
N ARG A 3 -30.62 64.01 -77.26
CA ARG A 3 -29.49 64.75 -77.85
C ARG A 3 -28.55 64.95 -76.61
N ARG A 4 -27.21 64.84 -76.75
CA ARG A 4 -26.18 65.91 -76.52
C ARG A 4 -26.13 66.52 -75.09
N ILE A 5 -25.03 66.59 -74.33
CA ILE A 5 -23.75 67.35 -74.51
C ILE A 5 -22.94 67.05 -73.21
N LEU A 6 -21.69 66.53 -73.27
CA LEU A 6 -20.39 67.24 -73.17
C LEU A 6 -20.24 68.17 -71.95
N PHE A 7 -19.33 67.87 -71.01
CA PHE A 7 -18.05 68.59 -70.81
C PHE A 7 -17.21 68.02 -69.64
N LEU A 8 -15.89 68.01 -69.90
CA LEU A 8 -14.78 67.65 -69.02
C LEU A 8 -14.75 68.43 -67.70
N ALA A 9 -14.24 67.78 -66.64
CA ALA A 9 -13.11 68.31 -65.89
C ALA A 9 -12.38 67.17 -65.15
N ALA A 10 -11.10 67.03 -65.42
CA ALA A 10 -10.19 66.09 -64.79
C ALA A 10 -9.80 66.57 -63.38
N LEU A 11 -9.76 65.65 -62.43
CA LEU A 11 -8.91 65.77 -61.24
C LEU A 11 -8.31 64.39 -60.93
N VAL A 12 -6.99 64.32 -61.07
CA VAL A 12 -6.15 63.15 -60.88
C VAL A 12 -5.53 63.23 -59.48
N VAL A 13 -5.84 62.21 -58.67
CA VAL A 13 -4.99 61.48 -57.70
C VAL A 13 -4.43 62.25 -56.49
N VAL A 14 -4.79 61.80 -55.28
CA VAL A 14 -3.93 61.02 -54.35
C VAL A 14 -4.85 60.24 -53.38
N ILE A 15 -4.92 58.92 -53.49
CA ILE A 15 -5.47 58.04 -52.43
C ILE A 15 -4.29 57.29 -51.83
N ALA A 16 -3.95 57.62 -50.58
CA ALA A 16 -3.00 56.87 -49.79
C ALA A 16 -3.62 55.51 -49.44
N ALA A 17 -3.04 54.44 -50.00
CA ALA A 17 -3.30 53.08 -49.55
C ALA A 17 -2.62 52.89 -48.20
N ALA A 18 -3.38 53.04 -47.11
CA ALA A 18 -2.98 52.53 -45.82
C ALA A 18 -3.18 51.01 -45.83
N CYS A 19 -2.09 50.26 -45.95
CA CYS A 19 -2.07 48.83 -45.66
C CYS A 19 -2.38 48.65 -44.17
N GLY A 20 -3.64 48.39 -43.83
CA GLY A 20 -4.04 47.94 -42.50
C GLY A 20 -3.47 46.56 -42.24
N SER A 21 -2.38 46.47 -41.47
CA SER A 21 -1.95 45.23 -40.83
C SER A 21 -2.93 44.93 -39.71
N SER A 22 -3.95 44.11 -39.98
CA SER A 22 -4.81 43.53 -38.94
C SER A 22 -3.99 42.54 -38.12
N SER A 23 -3.34 43.03 -37.07
CA SER A 23 -2.80 42.22 -35.98
C SER A 23 -3.97 41.58 -35.24
N THR A 24 -4.19 40.28 -35.52
CA THR A 24 -5.00 39.42 -34.67
C THR A 24 -4.46 39.47 -33.24
N PRO A 25 -5.28 39.73 -32.21
CA PRO A 25 -4.82 39.62 -30.84
C PRO A 25 -4.43 38.16 -30.59
N SER A 26 -3.15 37.94 -30.24
CA SER A 26 -2.71 36.65 -29.73
C SER A 26 -3.54 36.29 -28.49
N PRO A 27 -3.99 35.04 -28.34
CA PRO A 27 -4.63 34.62 -27.10
C PRO A 27 -3.65 34.84 -25.96
N SER A 28 -4.07 35.63 -24.95
CA SER A 28 -3.32 35.76 -23.71
C SER A 28 -3.10 34.35 -23.13
N PRO A 29 -1.90 34.01 -22.63
CA PRO A 29 -1.70 32.76 -21.93
C PRO A 29 -2.71 32.70 -20.78
N SER A 30 -3.54 31.65 -20.77
CA SER A 30 -4.38 31.35 -19.61
C SER A 30 -3.46 31.25 -18.38
N PRO A 31 -3.85 31.82 -17.23
CA PRO A 31 -3.06 31.66 -16.02
C PRO A 31 -2.89 30.16 -15.78
N SER A 32 -1.63 29.70 -15.73
CA SER A 32 -1.34 28.37 -15.20
C SER A 32 -1.92 28.30 -13.79
N PRO A 33 -2.61 27.21 -13.41
CA PRO A 33 -3.13 27.09 -12.06
C PRO A 33 -1.96 27.28 -11.10
N SER A 34 -2.09 28.22 -10.16
CA SER A 34 -1.12 28.37 -9.08
C SER A 34 -1.02 27.02 -8.35
N PRO A 35 0.18 26.55 -8.01
CA PRO A 35 0.31 25.35 -7.18
C PRO A 35 -0.54 25.55 -5.93
N GLY A 36 -1.45 24.62 -5.68
CA GLY A 36 -2.19 24.61 -4.42
C GLY A 36 -1.22 24.53 -3.24
N PRO A 37 -1.66 24.87 -2.02
CA PRO A 37 -0.84 24.64 -0.84
C PRO A 37 -0.41 23.16 -0.79
N ALA A 38 0.84 22.92 -0.38
CA ALA A 38 1.39 21.58 -0.26
C ALA A 38 0.53 20.77 0.73
N ARG A 39 0.05 19.62 0.25
CA ARG A 39 -0.74 18.67 1.03
C ARG A 39 0.18 17.80 1.88
N SER A 40 -0.29 17.45 3.07
CA SER A 40 0.33 16.41 3.90
C SER A 40 0.31 15.06 3.18
N VAL A 41 1.22 14.16 3.57
CA VAL A 41 1.29 12.80 3.03
C VAL A 41 -0.06 12.07 3.17
N THR A 42 -0.78 12.27 4.28
CA THR A 42 -2.10 11.66 4.48
C THR A 42 -3.15 12.22 3.52
N GLU A 43 -3.15 13.52 3.25
CA GLU A 43 -4.04 14.12 2.25
C GLU A 43 -3.74 13.60 0.83
N LEU A 44 -2.47 13.32 0.51
CA LEU A 44 -2.11 12.67 -0.76
C LEU A 44 -2.67 11.24 -0.85
N LYS A 45 -2.56 10.46 0.23
CA LYS A 45 -3.14 9.11 0.32
C LYS A 45 -4.67 9.14 0.19
N LEU A 46 -5.33 10.08 0.87
CA LEU A 46 -6.78 10.30 0.78
C LEU A 46 -7.19 10.73 -0.65
N ALA A 47 -6.36 11.51 -1.34
CA ALA A 47 -6.59 11.86 -2.75
C ALA A 47 -6.53 10.63 -3.67
N LEU A 48 -5.62 9.67 -3.43
CA LEU A 48 -5.60 8.40 -4.16
C LEU A 48 -6.90 7.60 -3.94
N ILE A 49 -7.36 7.50 -2.69
CA ILE A 49 -8.64 6.82 -2.35
C ILE A 49 -9.82 7.50 -3.06
N SER A 50 -9.89 8.83 -3.02
CA SER A 50 -10.94 9.58 -3.70
C SER A 50 -10.89 9.41 -5.22
N THR A 51 -9.71 9.22 -5.80
CA THR A 51 -9.52 9.12 -7.26
C THR A 51 -9.84 7.72 -7.77
N TYR A 52 -9.34 6.70 -7.07
CA TYR A 52 -9.39 5.31 -7.54
C TYR A 52 -10.47 4.46 -6.86
N GLY A 53 -11.08 4.96 -5.79
CA GLY A 53 -12.04 4.24 -4.98
C GLY A 53 -11.38 3.44 -3.84
N PRO A 54 -12.15 2.59 -3.14
CA PRO A 54 -11.66 1.84 -1.99
C PRO A 54 -10.41 1.01 -2.31
N LEU A 55 -9.44 1.05 -1.41
CA LEU A 55 -8.23 0.24 -1.50
C LEU A 55 -8.61 -1.24 -1.31
N TRP A 56 -8.11 -2.11 -2.18
CA TRP A 56 -8.14 -3.54 -1.97
C TRP A 56 -6.89 -3.93 -1.18
N TYR A 57 -7.06 -4.09 0.13
CA TYR A 57 -5.97 -4.35 1.06
C TYR A 57 -6.38 -5.36 2.12
N CYS A 58 -5.37 -5.83 2.84
CA CYS A 58 -5.52 -6.82 3.89
C CYS A 58 -5.78 -6.06 5.18
N ASP A 59 -7.06 -5.86 5.47
CA ASP A 59 -7.47 -5.13 6.67
C ASP A 59 -6.98 -5.89 7.92
N PRO A 60 -6.17 -5.26 8.78
CA PRO A 60 -5.56 -5.93 9.93
C PRO A 60 -6.56 -6.43 10.98
N ASP A 61 -7.82 -5.98 10.97
CA ASP A 61 -8.84 -6.50 11.88
C ASP A 61 -9.59 -7.71 11.32
N PHE A 62 -9.56 -7.92 10.01
CA PHE A 62 -10.31 -9.01 9.35
C PHE A 62 -9.40 -10.09 8.78
N TYR A 63 -8.18 -9.73 8.36
CA TYR A 63 -7.22 -10.64 7.77
C TYR A 63 -6.03 -10.90 8.72
N PRO A 64 -5.55 -12.15 8.82
CA PRO A 64 -6.08 -13.37 8.20
C PRO A 64 -7.31 -13.97 8.93
N ILE A 65 -7.56 -13.56 10.17
CA ILE A 65 -8.73 -13.95 10.95
C ILE A 65 -9.22 -12.72 11.71
N GLN A 66 -10.55 -12.51 11.71
CA GLN A 66 -11.16 -11.56 12.62
C GLN A 66 -11.10 -12.07 14.06
N ARG A 67 -10.23 -11.47 14.88
CA ARG A 67 -10.02 -11.89 16.28
C ARG A 67 -11.09 -11.35 17.23
N GLN A 68 -11.66 -10.19 16.91
CA GLN A 68 -12.61 -9.50 17.76
C GLN A 68 -13.52 -8.55 16.96
N ASP A 69 -14.48 -7.98 17.65
CA ASP A 69 -15.32 -6.92 17.12
C ASP A 69 -14.48 -5.68 16.74
N GLU A 70 -14.73 -5.11 15.57
CA GLU A 70 -13.93 -4.00 15.03
C GLU A 70 -14.02 -2.74 15.90
N LEU A 71 -15.15 -2.50 16.59
CA LEU A 71 -15.28 -1.36 17.50
C LEU A 71 -14.40 -1.55 18.73
N GLN A 72 -14.21 -2.79 19.18
CA GLN A 72 -13.29 -3.09 20.27
C GLN A 72 -11.84 -2.82 19.85
N SER A 73 -11.42 -3.26 18.66
CA SER A 73 -10.12 -2.89 18.08
C SER A 73 -9.94 -1.37 17.99
N ALA A 74 -10.97 -0.65 17.52
CA ALA A 74 -10.95 0.80 17.42
C ALA A 74 -10.79 1.49 18.79
N LYS A 75 -11.37 0.92 19.86
CA LYS A 75 -11.25 1.44 21.23
C LYS A 75 -9.86 1.22 21.80
N GLU A 76 -9.30 0.03 21.63
CA GLU A 76 -7.96 -0.33 22.12
C GLU A 76 -6.86 0.47 21.43
N ARG A 77 -6.99 0.66 20.12
CA ARG A 77 -5.98 1.33 19.29
C ARG A 77 -6.21 2.84 19.15
N TRP A 78 -7.18 3.39 19.88
CA TRP A 78 -7.55 4.80 19.76
C TRP A 78 -6.39 5.76 20.06
N ALA A 79 -5.49 5.37 20.97
CA ALA A 79 -4.28 6.12 21.26
C ALA A 79 -3.33 6.18 20.04
N GLU A 80 -3.20 5.10 19.27
CA GLU A 80 -2.40 5.08 18.04
C GLU A 80 -3.02 5.97 16.95
N VAL A 81 -4.36 5.90 16.80
CA VAL A 81 -5.12 6.69 15.82
C VAL A 81 -4.92 8.18 16.07
N THR A 82 -4.92 8.60 17.33
CA THR A 82 -4.82 10.02 17.72
C THR A 82 -3.38 10.50 17.86
N ALA A 83 -2.41 9.60 18.03
CA ALA A 83 -0.98 9.94 18.12
C ALA A 83 -0.44 10.58 16.82
N ASP A 84 -0.96 10.17 15.65
CA ASP A 84 -0.69 10.83 14.38
C ASP A 84 -1.66 12.00 14.17
N ALA A 85 -1.41 13.13 14.85
CA ALA A 85 -2.31 14.28 14.84
C ALA A 85 -2.55 14.85 13.43
N ALA A 86 -1.56 14.78 12.54
CA ALA A 86 -1.69 15.26 11.18
C ALA A 86 -2.60 14.34 10.35
N ALA A 87 -2.40 13.02 10.41
CA ALA A 87 -3.27 12.08 9.73
C ALA A 87 -4.69 12.09 10.31
N PHE A 88 -4.80 12.13 11.64
CA PHE A 88 -6.09 12.18 12.33
C PHE A 88 -6.92 13.38 11.89
N LYS A 89 -6.29 14.56 11.85
CA LYS A 89 -6.95 15.78 11.37
C LYS A 89 -7.44 15.63 9.92
N ALA A 90 -6.57 15.18 9.01
CA ALA A 90 -6.94 15.03 7.60
C ALA A 90 -8.09 14.03 7.40
N ILE A 91 -8.08 12.92 8.14
CA ILE A 91 -9.15 11.92 8.11
C ILE A 91 -10.46 12.50 8.66
N ALA A 92 -10.41 13.22 9.80
CA ALA A 92 -11.58 13.84 10.40
C ALA A 92 -12.19 14.91 9.48
N ASP A 93 -11.34 15.71 8.83
CA ASP A 93 -11.77 16.72 7.86
C ASP A 93 -12.52 16.08 6.67
N VAL A 94 -12.02 14.96 6.12
CA VAL A 94 -12.72 14.21 5.05
C VAL A 94 -14.01 13.57 5.54
N ALA A 95 -14.05 13.11 6.79
CA ALA A 95 -15.25 12.55 7.41
C ALA A 95 -16.29 13.62 7.82
N GLY A 96 -15.95 14.91 7.72
CA GLY A 96 -16.81 16.01 8.18
C GLY A 96 -16.98 16.05 9.71
N LEU A 97 -15.96 15.62 10.46
CA LEU A 97 -15.96 15.53 11.91
C LEU A 97 -15.03 16.56 12.55
N ASP A 98 -15.43 17.11 13.69
CA ASP A 98 -14.56 17.95 14.52
C ASP A 98 -13.49 17.08 15.19
N PRO A 99 -12.18 17.29 14.91
CA PRO A 99 -11.11 16.49 15.48
C PRO A 99 -10.93 16.68 17.01
N THR A 100 -11.61 17.65 17.62
CA THR A 100 -11.49 17.96 19.06
C THR A 100 -12.64 17.40 19.92
N GLY A 101 -13.74 16.99 19.29
CA GLY A 101 -14.97 16.62 19.98
C GLY A 101 -14.94 15.23 20.62
N PRO A 102 -15.84 14.94 21.57
CA PRO A 102 -16.06 13.56 21.96
C PRO A 102 -16.64 12.79 20.76
N PHE A 103 -16.01 11.67 20.41
CA PHE A 103 -16.46 10.81 19.33
C PHE A 103 -17.45 9.75 19.83
N THR A 104 -18.59 9.65 19.16
CA THR A 104 -19.47 8.48 19.29
C THR A 104 -18.76 7.21 18.79
N ASP A 105 -19.26 6.04 19.15
CA ASP A 105 -18.68 4.76 18.69
C ASP A 105 -18.69 4.63 17.15
N GLU A 106 -19.72 5.14 16.47
CA GLU A 106 -19.80 5.16 15.00
C GLU A 106 -18.77 6.09 14.37
N GLN A 107 -18.59 7.30 14.94
CA GLN A 107 -17.57 8.24 14.48
C GLN A 107 -16.17 7.68 14.73
N ARG A 108 -15.95 7.02 15.88
CA ARG A 108 -14.70 6.34 16.20
C ARG A 108 -14.37 5.26 15.16
N LEU A 109 -15.34 4.43 14.81
CA LEU A 109 -15.19 3.43 13.75
C LEU A 109 -14.86 4.05 12.40
N THR A 110 -15.53 5.14 12.03
CA THR A 110 -15.29 5.84 10.75
C THR A 110 -13.86 6.35 10.65
N LEU A 111 -13.37 6.99 11.70
CA LEU A 111 -12.01 7.51 11.78
C LEU A 111 -10.98 6.38 11.80
N TYR A 112 -11.23 5.33 12.58
CA TYR A 112 -10.35 4.17 12.69
C TYR A 112 -10.23 3.39 11.37
N ARG A 113 -11.34 3.14 10.67
CA ARG A 113 -11.34 2.48 9.34
C ARG A 113 -10.52 3.27 8.33
N SER A 114 -10.76 4.58 8.26
CA SER A 114 -9.99 5.46 7.37
C SER A 114 -8.51 5.48 7.73
N TRP A 115 -8.19 5.51 9.02
CA TRP A 115 -6.81 5.42 9.52
C TRP A 115 -6.13 4.13 9.08
N LYS A 116 -6.78 2.96 9.22
CA LYS A 116 -6.24 1.68 8.72
C LYS A 116 -5.91 1.73 7.23
N VAL A 117 -6.84 2.26 6.43
CA VAL A 117 -6.66 2.34 4.97
C VAL A 117 -5.50 3.25 4.61
N VAL A 118 -5.37 4.45 5.19
CA VAL A 118 -4.24 5.34 4.86
C VAL A 118 -2.90 4.76 5.33
N GLN A 119 -2.88 4.01 6.42
CA GLN A 119 -1.66 3.32 6.86
C GLN A 119 -1.24 2.21 5.89
N ALA A 120 -2.18 1.63 5.14
CA ALA A 120 -1.91 0.59 4.14
C ALA A 120 -1.41 1.14 2.79
N ILE A 121 -1.48 2.44 2.55
CA ILE A 121 -1.00 3.06 1.30
C ILE A 121 0.46 3.48 1.46
N ALA A 122 1.33 2.97 0.59
CA ALA A 122 2.73 3.39 0.50
C ALA A 122 2.87 4.58 -0.47
N LEU A 123 3.70 5.56 -0.08
CA LEU A 123 4.12 6.69 -0.91
C LEU A 123 5.64 6.84 -0.81
N ASP A 124 6.35 6.39 -1.82
CA ASP A 124 7.82 6.38 -1.82
C ASP A 124 8.35 7.71 -2.38
N PRO A 125 9.09 8.51 -1.60
CA PRO A 125 9.61 9.79 -2.09
C PRO A 125 10.66 9.55 -3.19
N ILE A 126 10.47 10.18 -4.36
CA ILE A 126 11.39 10.12 -5.50
C ILE A 126 11.97 11.50 -5.88
N GLY A 127 11.69 12.53 -5.07
CA GLY A 127 12.14 13.91 -5.23
C GLY A 127 11.54 14.79 -4.13
N ASN A 128 11.81 16.10 -4.17
CA ASN A 128 11.43 17.01 -3.09
C ASN A 128 9.92 17.11 -2.85
N ASP A 129 9.11 16.89 -3.89
CA ASP A 129 7.64 17.06 -3.83
C ASP A 129 6.92 16.01 -4.68
N THR A 130 7.50 14.82 -4.83
CA THR A 130 6.92 13.76 -5.68
C THR A 130 7.11 12.41 -5.03
N TYR A 131 6.01 11.67 -4.98
CA TYR A 131 5.95 10.34 -4.41
C TYR A 131 5.54 9.36 -5.49
N ARG A 132 6.17 8.19 -5.51
CA ARG A 132 5.70 7.05 -6.29
C ARG A 132 4.65 6.29 -5.48
N PHE A 133 3.63 5.81 -6.18
CA PHE A 133 2.59 4.96 -5.60
C PHE A 133 2.35 3.74 -6.46
N ASP A 134 1.85 2.69 -5.81
CA ASP A 134 1.28 1.51 -6.42
C ASP A 134 -0.05 1.23 -5.70
N TYR A 135 -1.16 1.51 -6.38
CA TYR A 135 -2.50 1.51 -5.80
C TYR A 135 -3.33 0.37 -6.38
N LEU A 136 -3.83 -0.52 -5.53
CA LEU A 136 -4.76 -1.57 -5.92
C LEU A 136 -6.19 -1.18 -5.50
N ALA A 137 -7.01 -0.75 -6.45
CA ALA A 137 -8.41 -0.45 -6.22
C ALA A 137 -9.26 -1.73 -6.22
N GLN A 138 -10.27 -1.79 -5.36
CA GLN A 138 -11.27 -2.85 -5.35
C GLN A 138 -12.03 -2.94 -6.70
N PRO A 139 -12.60 -4.10 -7.05
CA PRO A 139 -13.48 -4.21 -8.20
C PRO A 139 -14.65 -3.22 -8.07
N LYS A 140 -15.03 -2.60 -9.19
CA LYS A 140 -16.30 -1.86 -9.25
C LYS A 140 -17.44 -2.84 -9.00
N ALA A 141 -18.57 -2.35 -8.48
CA ALA A 141 -19.74 -3.18 -8.19
C ALA A 141 -20.10 -4.08 -9.39
N GLY A 142 -20.12 -5.40 -9.16
CA GLY A 142 -20.37 -6.42 -10.19
C GLY A 142 -19.15 -6.91 -10.98
N GLY A 143 -17.95 -6.39 -10.71
CA GLY A 143 -16.70 -6.84 -11.30
C GLY A 143 -15.99 -7.93 -10.48
N ALA A 144 -15.23 -8.80 -11.15
CA ALA A 144 -14.40 -9.83 -10.52
C ALA A 144 -12.95 -9.39 -10.28
N GLU A 145 -12.47 -8.38 -11.03
CA GLU A 145 -11.11 -7.86 -10.96
C GLU A 145 -11.10 -6.39 -10.51
N GLY A 146 -10.10 -6.06 -9.72
CA GLY A 146 -9.75 -4.70 -9.33
C GLY A 146 -8.85 -4.07 -10.37
N THR A 147 -8.25 -2.93 -10.02
CA THR A 147 -7.32 -2.23 -10.93
C THR A 147 -6.08 -1.80 -10.16
N ARG A 148 -4.92 -2.29 -10.62
CA ARG A 148 -3.62 -1.85 -10.11
C ARG A 148 -3.11 -0.69 -10.94
N THR A 149 -2.76 0.40 -10.28
CA THR A 149 -2.29 1.64 -10.90
C THR A 149 -0.97 2.06 -10.28
N GLY A 150 0.09 2.08 -11.09
CA GLY A 150 1.40 2.60 -10.72
C GLY A 150 1.59 3.99 -11.29
N GLY A 151 2.16 4.90 -10.50
CA GLY A 151 2.37 6.27 -10.95
C GLY A 151 3.05 7.15 -9.92
N THR A 152 2.94 8.45 -10.13
CA THR A 152 3.46 9.46 -9.22
C THR A 152 2.40 10.46 -8.80
N ILE A 153 2.49 10.93 -7.56
CA ILE A 153 1.66 11.99 -7.01
C ILE A 153 2.56 13.10 -6.45
N ARG A 154 2.29 14.35 -6.83
CA ARG A 154 3.03 15.51 -6.32
C ARG A 154 2.45 16.04 -5.02
N ALA A 155 3.20 16.89 -4.32
CA ALA A 155 2.75 17.53 -3.08
C ALA A 155 1.49 18.40 -3.25
N ASP A 156 1.17 18.86 -4.46
CA ASP A 156 -0.07 19.58 -4.77
C ASP A 156 -1.28 18.64 -5.01
N GLY A 157 -1.05 17.31 -5.02
CA GLY A 157 -2.05 16.29 -5.31
C GLY A 157 -2.21 15.95 -6.80
N SER A 158 -1.39 16.51 -7.69
CA SER A 158 -1.43 16.15 -9.11
C SER A 158 -0.90 14.73 -9.33
N ILE A 159 -1.71 13.88 -9.99
CA ILE A 159 -1.42 12.46 -10.23
C ILE A 159 -0.99 12.28 -11.69
N THR A 160 0.11 11.56 -11.90
CA THR A 160 0.56 11.07 -13.21
C THR A 160 0.54 9.54 -13.20
N VAL A 161 -0.28 8.94 -14.07
CA VAL A 161 -0.35 7.48 -14.23
C VAL A 161 0.75 7.02 -15.17
N GLU A 162 1.55 6.06 -14.74
CA GLU A 162 2.64 5.46 -15.52
C GLU A 162 2.23 4.07 -16.06
N GLN A 163 1.51 3.29 -15.24
CA GLN A 163 0.99 1.98 -15.60
C GLN A 163 -0.38 1.73 -14.97
N GLN A 164 -1.24 1.01 -15.68
CA GLN A 164 -2.53 0.56 -15.16
C GLN A 164 -2.91 -0.78 -15.79
N ALA A 165 -3.37 -1.72 -14.96
CA ALA A 165 -3.79 -3.05 -15.42
C ALA A 165 -4.90 -3.63 -14.52
N PRO A 166 -5.75 -4.55 -15.04
CA PRO A 166 -6.57 -5.41 -14.21
C PRO A 166 -5.71 -6.17 -13.19
N ALA A 167 -6.25 -6.37 -12.00
CA ALA A 167 -5.58 -7.12 -10.95
C ALA A 167 -6.59 -7.89 -10.10
N THR A 168 -6.18 -9.05 -9.60
CA THR A 168 -6.97 -9.85 -8.68
C THR A 168 -6.84 -9.33 -7.25
N GLU A 169 -7.53 -9.99 -6.31
CA GLU A 169 -7.42 -9.72 -4.88
C GLU A 169 -5.94 -9.64 -4.45
N PRO A 170 -5.57 -8.68 -3.56
CA PRO A 170 -4.23 -8.65 -3.01
C PRO A 170 -3.90 -10.00 -2.39
N ILE A 171 -2.69 -10.49 -2.65
CA ILE A 171 -2.16 -11.63 -1.91
C ILE A 171 -1.95 -11.13 -0.48
N CYS A 172 -2.92 -11.44 0.38
CA CYS A 172 -2.82 -11.05 1.76
C CYS A 172 -1.76 -11.86 2.46
N PRO A 173 -0.81 -11.22 3.17
CA PRO A 173 -0.04 -11.97 4.15
C PRO A 173 -1.08 -12.56 5.12
N ILE A 174 -0.85 -13.73 5.68
CA ILE A 174 0.44 -14.08 6.26
C ILE A 174 0.40 -15.52 6.50
N CYS A 175 1.21 -16.29 5.78
CA CYS A 175 1.34 -17.62 6.23
C CYS A 175 2.59 -18.31 5.71
N LEU A 176 3.22 -19.01 6.64
CA LEU A 176 4.00 -20.19 6.39
C LEU A 176 3.14 -21.25 5.68
N ALA A 177 3.76 -22.01 4.81
CA ALA A 177 3.13 -23.20 4.25
C ALA A 177 2.80 -24.19 5.36
N ARG A 178 1.66 -24.87 5.26
CA ARG A 178 1.37 -26.08 6.05
C ARG A 178 2.59 -27.01 6.09
N GLY A 179 2.90 -27.57 7.26
CA GLY A 179 4.05 -28.44 7.48
C GLY A 179 5.37 -27.70 7.75
N THR A 180 5.38 -26.36 7.71
CA THR A 180 6.58 -25.58 8.08
C THR A 180 6.92 -25.86 9.54
N LEU A 181 8.15 -26.33 9.78
CA LEU A 181 8.61 -26.69 11.11
C LEU A 181 9.12 -25.45 11.86
N ILE A 182 8.36 -25.02 12.86
CA ILE A 182 8.79 -24.01 13.82
C ILE A 182 9.75 -24.66 14.81
N GLU A 183 10.89 -24.03 15.05
CA GLU A 183 11.85 -24.57 15.99
C GLU A 183 11.37 -24.45 17.43
N THR A 184 11.35 -25.58 18.13
CA THR A 184 11.11 -25.65 19.58
C THR A 184 12.30 -26.27 20.30
N PRO A 185 12.41 -26.13 21.64
CA PRO A 185 13.42 -26.84 22.42
C PRO A 185 13.39 -28.36 22.27
N SER A 186 12.23 -28.94 21.89
CA SER A 186 12.06 -30.38 21.70
C SER A 186 12.20 -30.84 20.24
N GLY A 187 12.52 -29.93 19.32
CA GLY A 187 12.61 -30.19 17.88
C GLY A 187 11.63 -29.35 17.06
N GLY A 188 11.64 -29.51 15.74
CA GLY A 188 10.72 -28.79 14.85
C GLY A 188 9.28 -29.29 15.02
N VAL A 189 8.33 -28.37 15.19
CA VAL A 189 6.89 -28.66 15.26
C VAL A 189 6.19 -28.01 14.06
N PRO A 190 5.34 -28.73 13.31
CA PRO A 190 4.55 -28.12 12.23
C PRO A 190 3.72 -26.96 12.74
N VAL A 191 3.70 -25.85 12.00
CA VAL A 191 2.99 -24.63 12.40
C VAL A 191 1.49 -24.86 12.68
N GLU A 192 0.85 -25.78 11.95
CA GLU A 192 -0.56 -26.14 12.17
C GLU A 192 -0.83 -26.90 13.48
N ASP A 193 0.21 -27.52 14.05
CA ASP A 193 0.12 -28.35 15.25
C ASP A 193 0.44 -27.57 16.53
N LEU A 194 1.03 -26.37 16.40
CA LEU A 194 1.31 -25.49 17.53
C LEU A 194 0.03 -25.02 18.25
N ARG A 195 0.18 -24.75 19.54
CA ARG A 195 -0.85 -24.21 20.43
C ARG A 195 -0.29 -23.01 21.20
N ILE A 196 -1.19 -22.12 21.64
CA ILE A 196 -0.82 -21.01 22.52
C ILE A 196 -0.22 -21.59 23.81
N GLY A 197 0.93 -21.06 24.21
CA GLY A 197 1.72 -21.53 25.35
C GLY A 197 2.83 -22.52 24.99
N ASP A 198 2.86 -23.07 23.76
CA ASP A 198 3.91 -24.00 23.36
C ASP A 198 5.28 -23.32 23.36
N PRO A 199 6.35 -24.00 23.84
CA PRO A 199 7.69 -23.44 23.84
C PRO A 199 8.26 -23.38 22.43
N VAL A 200 8.94 -22.29 22.11
CA VAL A 200 9.54 -22.00 20.81
C VAL A 200 10.86 -21.29 20.98
N TRP A 201 11.72 -21.37 19.97
CA TRP A 201 12.92 -20.54 19.93
C TRP A 201 12.61 -19.17 19.32
N THR A 202 13.01 -18.12 20.04
CA THR A 202 12.96 -16.72 19.61
C THR A 202 14.34 -16.07 19.76
N LEU A 203 14.46 -14.80 19.39
CA LEU A 203 15.69 -14.02 19.51
C LEU A 203 15.55 -12.90 20.54
N ASP A 204 16.58 -12.69 21.36
CA ASP A 204 16.70 -11.48 22.16
C ASP A 204 17.13 -10.27 21.30
N ALA A 205 17.17 -9.07 21.90
CA ALA A 205 17.54 -7.84 21.19
C ALA A 205 18.98 -7.83 20.64
N SER A 206 19.83 -8.75 21.10
CA SER A 206 21.20 -8.93 20.59
C SER A 206 21.30 -9.97 19.46
N GLY A 207 20.17 -10.55 19.04
CA GLY A 207 20.12 -11.62 18.05
C GLY A 207 20.45 -13.00 18.61
N ARG A 208 20.55 -13.16 19.93
CA ARG A 208 20.83 -14.46 20.55
C ARG A 208 19.55 -15.24 20.72
N ARG A 209 19.61 -16.54 20.40
CA ARG A 209 18.52 -17.50 20.60
C ARG A 209 18.18 -17.63 22.09
N ILE A 210 16.91 -17.43 22.41
CA ILE A 210 16.32 -17.61 23.74
C ILE A 210 15.01 -18.39 23.62
N GLU A 211 14.56 -19.02 24.71
CA GLU A 211 13.26 -19.66 24.77
C GLU A 211 12.15 -18.62 24.95
N GLY A 212 11.06 -18.78 24.20
CA GLY A 212 9.81 -18.05 24.35
C GLY A 212 8.63 -19.02 24.21
N THR A 213 7.41 -18.49 24.19
CA THR A 213 6.18 -19.26 23.99
C THR A 213 5.35 -18.67 22.86
N VAL A 214 4.56 -19.50 22.18
CA VAL A 214 3.52 -19.01 21.27
C VAL A 214 2.47 -18.22 22.05
N ILE A 215 2.21 -16.97 21.64
CA ILE A 215 1.21 -16.10 22.29
C ILE A 215 0.00 -15.81 21.40
N ALA A 216 0.12 -15.99 20.09
CA ALA A 216 -1.01 -15.96 19.16
C ALA A 216 -0.76 -16.88 17.97
N LEU A 217 -1.84 -17.40 17.39
CA LEU A 217 -1.84 -18.22 16.18
C LEU A 217 -2.93 -17.72 15.25
N GLY A 218 -2.66 -17.81 13.95
CA GLY A 218 -3.58 -17.42 12.90
C GLY A 218 -3.50 -18.39 11.73
N SER A 219 -4.62 -18.55 11.01
CA SER A 219 -4.69 -19.36 9.80
C SER A 219 -5.80 -18.85 8.90
N THR A 220 -5.56 -18.84 7.59
CA THR A 220 -6.58 -18.53 6.58
C THR A 220 -6.67 -19.64 5.55
N GLU A 221 -7.80 -19.75 4.87
CA GLU A 221 -7.89 -20.55 3.65
C GLU A 221 -6.98 -19.96 2.57
N ALA A 222 -6.28 -20.85 1.86
CA ALA A 222 -5.47 -20.46 0.72
C ALA A 222 -6.39 -20.19 -0.49
N PRO A 223 -6.26 -19.05 -1.18
CA PRO A 223 -6.99 -18.82 -2.42
C PRO A 223 -6.70 -19.91 -3.47
N VAL A 224 -7.64 -20.09 -4.41
CA VAL A 224 -7.40 -20.96 -5.57
C VAL A 224 -6.19 -20.45 -6.34
N ASN A 225 -5.28 -21.35 -6.73
CA ASN A 225 -4.00 -21.03 -7.37
C ASN A 225 -3.03 -20.22 -6.51
N HIS A 226 -3.16 -20.25 -5.18
CA HIS A 226 -2.20 -19.61 -4.28
C HIS A 226 -0.77 -20.03 -4.60
N ARG A 227 0.16 -19.08 -4.45
CA ARG A 227 1.59 -19.33 -4.67
C ARG A 227 2.38 -18.93 -3.44
N VAL A 228 3.35 -19.77 -3.11
CA VAL A 228 4.32 -19.54 -2.03
C VAL A 228 5.71 -19.44 -2.63
N VAL A 229 6.63 -18.83 -1.89
CA VAL A 229 8.05 -18.78 -2.23
C VAL A 229 8.74 -19.89 -1.45
N HIS A 230 9.42 -20.77 -2.18
CA HIS A 230 10.40 -21.68 -1.61
C HIS A 230 11.77 -20.99 -1.65
N LEU A 231 12.24 -20.57 -0.48
CA LEU A 231 13.55 -19.95 -0.29
C LEU A 231 14.55 -21.02 0.13
N THR A 232 15.72 -21.02 -0.49
CA THR A 232 16.86 -21.85 -0.12
C THR A 232 18.09 -20.96 0.04
N LEU A 233 18.76 -21.08 1.18
CA LEU A 233 20.03 -20.42 1.44
C LEU A 233 21.21 -21.32 1.02
N ALA A 234 22.38 -20.74 0.80
CA ALA A 234 23.57 -21.46 0.33
C ALA A 234 24.11 -22.48 1.33
N ASP A 235 23.76 -22.34 2.61
CA ASP A 235 24.08 -23.31 3.67
C ASP A 235 23.05 -24.45 3.78
N GLY A 236 22.04 -24.48 2.89
CA GLY A 236 21.03 -25.52 2.82
C GLY A 236 19.77 -25.24 3.62
N ARG A 237 19.72 -24.17 4.43
CA ARG A 237 18.51 -23.80 5.16
C ARG A 237 17.38 -23.41 4.21
N THR A 238 16.14 -23.75 4.57
CA THR A 238 14.96 -23.48 3.73
C THR A 238 13.77 -22.93 4.51
N VAL A 239 12.95 -22.14 3.81
CA VAL A 239 11.63 -21.74 4.29
C VAL A 239 10.66 -21.68 3.12
N THR A 240 9.43 -22.14 3.33
CA THR A 240 8.35 -21.99 2.36
C THR A 240 7.24 -21.14 2.96
N ALA A 241 7.04 -19.94 2.41
CA ALA A 241 6.08 -19.00 2.94
C ALA A 241 5.46 -18.15 1.82
N SER A 242 4.34 -17.51 2.12
CA SER A 242 3.73 -16.56 1.20
C SER A 242 4.70 -15.40 0.88
N PRO A 243 4.67 -14.81 -0.33
CA PRO A 243 5.65 -13.80 -0.75
C PRO A 243 5.76 -12.59 0.20
N GLY A 244 4.69 -12.22 0.89
CA GLY A 244 4.66 -11.09 1.82
C GLY A 244 5.20 -11.39 3.23
N HIS A 245 5.56 -12.64 3.54
CA HIS A 245 6.02 -13.01 4.88
C HIS A 245 7.40 -12.40 5.19
N PRO A 246 7.57 -11.68 6.31
CA PRO A 246 8.80 -10.95 6.59
C PRO A 246 9.87 -11.85 7.20
N LEU A 247 11.12 -11.56 6.86
CA LEU A 247 12.29 -11.92 7.66
C LEU A 247 12.31 -11.08 8.94
N ALA A 248 13.12 -11.48 9.92
CA ALA A 248 13.31 -10.70 11.15
C ALA A 248 13.86 -9.28 10.91
N ASP A 249 14.53 -9.04 9.77
CA ASP A 249 15.01 -7.71 9.37
C ASP A 249 13.96 -6.86 8.63
N GLY A 250 12.73 -7.38 8.50
CA GLY A 250 11.59 -6.69 7.89
C GLY A 250 11.47 -6.83 6.37
N ARG A 251 12.50 -7.35 5.67
CA ARG A 251 12.39 -7.63 4.22
C ARG A 251 11.40 -8.75 3.96
N ARG A 252 10.70 -8.72 2.83
CA ARG A 252 9.71 -9.75 2.46
C ARG A 252 10.36 -10.88 1.69
N ILE A 253 9.97 -12.12 1.97
CA ILE A 253 10.54 -13.31 1.31
C ILE A 253 10.42 -13.24 -0.22
N GLY A 254 9.32 -12.70 -0.76
CA GLY A 254 9.11 -12.57 -2.22
C GLY A 254 9.98 -11.52 -2.91
N GLU A 255 10.63 -10.64 -2.15
CA GLU A 255 11.51 -9.60 -2.67
C GLU A 255 12.96 -10.08 -2.78
N LEU A 256 13.31 -11.16 -2.08
CA LEU A 256 14.66 -11.73 -2.09
C LEU A 256 15.06 -12.24 -3.48
N ARG A 257 16.34 -12.05 -3.80
CA ARG A 257 16.98 -12.46 -5.05
C ARG A 257 18.23 -13.28 -4.74
N VAL A 258 18.63 -14.11 -5.68
CA VAL A 258 19.86 -14.91 -5.57
C VAL A 258 21.06 -14.00 -5.30
N GLY A 259 21.85 -14.33 -4.28
CA GLY A 259 22.99 -13.55 -3.81
C GLY A 259 22.69 -12.57 -2.68
N ASP A 260 21.42 -12.30 -2.37
CA ASP A 260 21.07 -11.45 -1.23
C ASP A 260 21.53 -12.07 0.09
N PRO A 261 22.11 -11.30 1.02
CA PRO A 261 22.49 -11.83 2.33
C PRO A 261 21.24 -12.06 3.19
N VAL A 262 21.17 -13.20 3.88
CA VAL A 262 20.12 -13.54 4.84
C VAL A 262 20.74 -14.30 6.00
N ASP A 263 20.66 -13.74 7.21
CA ASP A 263 21.10 -14.38 8.47
C ASP A 263 22.48 -15.07 8.38
N GLY A 264 23.50 -14.30 7.99
CA GLY A 264 24.88 -14.79 7.87
C GLY A 264 25.15 -15.71 6.67
N SER A 265 24.14 -15.97 5.84
CA SER A 265 24.22 -16.75 4.61
C SER A 265 23.81 -15.92 3.40
N VAL A 266 23.65 -16.55 2.24
CA VAL A 266 23.17 -15.91 1.01
C VAL A 266 22.07 -16.73 0.36
N VAL A 267 21.13 -16.06 -0.30
CA VAL A 267 20.04 -16.70 -1.04
C VAL A 267 20.64 -17.47 -2.22
N ALA A 268 20.46 -18.79 -2.22
CA ALA A 268 20.82 -19.67 -3.34
C ALA A 268 19.67 -19.77 -4.35
N SER A 269 18.42 -19.81 -3.88
CA SER A 269 17.23 -19.78 -4.73
C SER A 269 16.02 -19.17 -4.02
N ALA A 270 15.14 -18.53 -4.79
CA ALA A 270 13.85 -18.01 -4.31
C ALA A 270 12.80 -18.26 -5.41
N SER A 271 12.14 -19.41 -5.35
CA SER A 271 11.24 -19.86 -6.41
C SER A 271 9.78 -19.72 -6.01
N SER A 272 8.98 -19.05 -6.86
CA SER A 272 7.51 -19.06 -6.69
C SER A 272 6.95 -20.39 -7.16
N ILE A 273 6.31 -21.15 -6.27
CA ILE A 273 5.72 -22.46 -6.54
C ILE A 273 4.21 -22.44 -6.27
N ALA A 274 3.47 -23.35 -6.91
CA ALA A 274 2.05 -23.54 -6.62
C ALA A 274 1.89 -24.11 -5.20
N TYR A 275 0.90 -23.60 -4.47
CA TYR A 275 0.56 -24.08 -3.14
C TYR A 275 -0.66 -25.00 -3.20
N ASP A 276 -0.56 -26.18 -2.62
CA ASP A 276 -1.59 -27.23 -2.64
C ASP A 276 -2.31 -27.41 -1.29
N GLY A 277 -1.86 -26.72 -0.24
CA GLY A 277 -2.53 -26.75 1.06
C GLY A 277 -3.82 -25.95 1.07
N ALA A 278 -4.82 -26.45 1.78
CA ALA A 278 -6.11 -25.76 1.94
C ALA A 278 -6.01 -24.50 2.81
N ARG A 279 -5.03 -24.46 3.71
CA ARG A 279 -4.85 -23.39 4.68
C ARG A 279 -3.39 -23.12 4.91
N THR A 280 -3.11 -21.89 5.26
CA THR A 280 -1.77 -21.42 5.57
C THR A 280 -1.78 -20.89 7.02
N PHE A 281 -0.63 -20.74 7.68
CA PHE A 281 -0.53 -20.40 9.12
C PHE A 281 0.50 -19.33 9.47
N ASP A 282 0.25 -18.54 10.52
CA ASP A 282 1.22 -17.62 11.13
C ASP A 282 1.10 -17.67 12.67
N LEU A 283 2.12 -17.17 13.36
CA LEU A 283 2.23 -17.17 14.81
C LEU A 283 2.87 -15.87 15.33
N VAL A 284 2.49 -15.47 16.55
CA VAL A 284 3.24 -14.50 17.35
C VAL A 284 3.85 -15.26 18.52
N VAL A 285 5.11 -14.97 18.81
CA VAL A 285 5.84 -15.55 19.95
C VAL A 285 6.18 -14.47 20.97
N SER A 286 6.24 -14.85 22.23
CA SER A 286 6.74 -13.98 23.30
C SER A 286 8.22 -13.69 23.10
N GLY A 287 8.67 -12.55 23.59
CA GLY A 287 10.08 -12.16 23.54
C GLY A 287 10.23 -10.74 23.03
N PRO A 288 11.42 -10.14 23.19
CA PRO A 288 11.63 -8.73 22.86
C PRO A 288 11.58 -8.43 21.36
N THR A 289 11.75 -9.44 20.50
CA THR A 289 11.78 -9.27 19.02
C THR A 289 10.52 -9.79 18.32
N GLY A 290 9.71 -10.64 18.99
CA GLY A 290 8.58 -11.33 18.36
C GLY A 290 8.96 -12.25 17.18
N THR A 291 10.26 -12.54 17.02
CA THR A 291 10.80 -13.35 15.92
C THR A 291 10.75 -14.84 16.28
N TYR A 292 10.46 -15.71 15.32
CA TYR A 292 10.55 -17.15 15.50
C TYR A 292 11.46 -17.77 14.44
N LEU A 293 11.96 -18.98 14.68
CA LEU A 293 12.91 -19.64 13.79
C LEU A 293 12.25 -20.76 12.98
N VAL A 294 12.59 -20.82 11.69
CA VAL A 294 12.28 -21.92 10.77
C VAL A 294 13.57 -22.36 10.11
N ASP A 295 14.02 -23.58 10.41
CA ASP A 295 15.29 -24.13 9.90
C ASP A 295 16.46 -23.15 10.09
N GLY A 296 16.55 -22.54 11.27
CA GLY A 296 17.52 -21.53 11.65
C GLY A 296 17.31 -20.15 11.04
N ILE A 297 16.32 -19.95 10.15
CA ILE A 297 16.03 -18.65 9.51
C ILE A 297 15.10 -17.84 10.42
N PRO A 298 15.50 -16.63 10.86
CA PRO A 298 14.65 -15.77 11.68
C PRO A 298 13.56 -15.08 10.88
N LEU A 299 12.30 -15.30 11.26
CA LEU A 299 11.12 -14.74 10.60
C LEU A 299 10.33 -13.84 11.54
N GLY A 300 9.80 -12.76 10.98
CA GLY A 300 8.81 -11.94 11.66
C GLY A 300 7.42 -12.54 11.57
N SER A 301 6.57 -12.21 12.53
CA SER A 301 5.13 -12.38 12.38
C SER A 301 4.56 -11.25 11.54
N THR A 302 3.42 -11.47 10.87
CA THR A 302 2.57 -10.32 10.50
C THR A 302 1.24 -10.30 11.24
N LEU A 303 1.04 -11.25 12.16
CA LEU A 303 0.07 -11.11 13.22
C LEU A 303 0.59 -10.03 14.17
N ARG A 304 -0.30 -9.11 14.54
CA ARG A 304 -0.03 -8.18 15.64
C ARG A 304 -0.54 -8.82 16.93
N PRO A 305 0.23 -8.82 18.03
CA PRO A 305 -0.25 -9.25 19.34
C PRO A 305 -1.48 -8.46 19.80
#